data_AF-H1LIV9-F1
#
_entry.id   AF-H1LIV9-F1
#
_cell.length_a   1.000
_cell.length_b   1.000
_cell.length_c   1.000
_cell.angle_alpha   90.00
_cell.angle_beta   90.00
_cell.angle_gamma   90.00
#
_symmetry.space_group_name_H-M   'P 1'
#
loop_
_entity.id
_entity.type
_entity.pdbx_description
1 polymer ?
#
loop_
_entity_poly.entity_id
_entity_poly.type
_entity_poly.pdbx_seq_one_letter_code
_entity_poly.pdbx_strand_id
1 'polypeptide(L)'
;MTRNLNRRVEQLFPVLQPDLAKRVVDIYEIMWTDNVKTRTLDKDGDYKRVDRRGRAPLDSQEYFADQATKLADAQQNSQRPKSGAQFQPMMSPQNQPDPFTDDDGSDEA
;
A
#
# COMPACT_ATOMS: atom_id res chain seq x y z
N MET A 1 -27.44 -7.16 -4.78
CA MET A 1 -27.59 -8.62 -4.57
C MET A 1 -28.47 -8.88 -3.36
N THR A 2 -29.70 -9.40 -3.54
CA THR A 2 -30.62 -9.72 -2.42
C THR A 2 -30.06 -10.81 -1.50
N ARG A 3 -29.24 -11.72 -2.04
CA ARG A 3 -28.62 -12.80 -1.29
C ARG A 3 -27.73 -12.33 -0.13
N ASN A 4 -26.99 -11.23 -0.29
CA ASN A 4 -26.11 -10.72 0.77
C ASN A 4 -26.93 -10.24 1.97
N LEU A 5 -28.10 -9.64 1.74
CA LEU A 5 -28.94 -9.11 2.82
C LEU A 5 -29.87 -10.15 3.43
N ASN A 6 -30.31 -11.15 2.64
CA ASN A 6 -31.36 -12.08 3.07
C ASN A 6 -30.85 -13.48 3.44
N ARG A 7 -29.63 -13.85 3.03
CA ARG A 7 -29.11 -15.22 3.16
C ARG A 7 -27.68 -15.30 3.69
N ARG A 8 -27.03 -14.17 3.97
CA ARG A 8 -25.71 -14.10 4.59
C ARG A 8 -25.82 -13.33 5.89
N VAL A 9 -24.94 -13.67 6.83
CA VAL A 9 -24.67 -12.82 7.98
C VAL A 9 -23.55 -11.87 7.54
N GLU A 10 -23.87 -10.58 7.44
CA GLU A 10 -22.93 -9.53 7.04
C GLU A 10 -22.65 -8.62 8.24
N GLN A 11 -21.43 -8.12 8.37
CA GLN A 11 -21.05 -7.18 9.42
C GLN A 11 -20.67 -5.84 8.79
N LEU A 12 -21.26 -4.76 9.32
CA LEU A 12 -20.88 -3.39 9.01
C LEU A 12 -20.41 -2.71 10.30
N PHE A 13 -19.40 -1.87 10.20
CA PHE A 13 -18.93 -1.07 11.33
C PHE A 13 -18.74 0.38 10.88
N PRO A 14 -19.09 1.34 11.75
CA PRO A 14 -18.84 2.75 11.46
C PRO A 14 -17.33 3.04 11.56
N VAL A 15 -16.85 3.92 10.69
CA VAL A 15 -15.51 4.49 10.81
C VAL A 15 -15.61 5.72 11.73
N LEU A 16 -15.38 5.52 13.03
CA LEU A 16 -15.60 6.57 14.05
C LEU A 16 -14.48 7.61 14.10
N GLN A 17 -13.26 7.24 13.68
CA GLN A 17 -12.13 8.16 13.69
C GLN A 17 -12.26 9.14 12.50
N PRO A 18 -12.36 10.47 12.73
CA PRO A 18 -12.68 11.42 11.66
C PRO A 18 -11.66 11.49 10.52
N ASP A 19 -10.37 11.35 10.83
CA ASP A 19 -9.28 11.29 9.86
C ASP A 19 -9.34 10.02 9.00
N LEU A 20 -9.69 8.86 9.58
CA LEU A 20 -9.90 7.63 8.82
C LEU A 20 -11.14 7.73 7.93
N ALA A 21 -12.22 8.33 8.43
CA ALA A 21 -13.42 8.56 7.63
C ALA A 21 -13.10 9.47 6.44
N LYS A 22 -12.36 10.56 6.66
CA LYS A 22 -11.87 11.43 5.58
C LYS A 22 -11.01 10.65 4.59
N ARG A 23 -10.05 9.84 5.06
CA ARG A 23 -9.18 9.04 4.20
C ARG A 23 -9.96 8.09 3.30
N VAL A 24 -11.05 7.48 3.80
CA VAL A 24 -11.93 6.64 2.97
C VAL A 24 -12.56 7.45 1.84
N VAL A 25 -13.06 8.65 2.14
CA VAL A 25 -13.62 9.56 1.12
C VAL A 25 -12.56 9.96 0.10
N ASP A 26 -11.36 10.33 0.55
CA ASP A 26 -10.24 10.73 -0.32
C ASP A 26 -9.83 9.58 -1.26
N ILE A 27 -9.82 8.33 -0.79
CA ILE A 27 -9.57 7.15 -1.63
C ILE A 27 -10.60 7.07 -2.75
N TYR A 28 -11.87 7.24 -2.40
CA TYR A 28 -12.95 7.20 -3.36
C TYR A 28 -12.87 8.34 -4.38
N GLU A 29 -12.52 9.56 -3.97
CA GLU A 29 -12.33 10.69 -4.89
C GLU A 29 -11.25 10.40 -5.95
N ILE A 30 -10.13 9.79 -5.56
CA ILE A 30 -9.10 9.35 -6.50
C ILE A 30 -9.62 8.24 -7.42
N MET A 31 -10.35 7.24 -6.88
CA MET A 31 -10.93 6.18 -7.71
C MET A 31 -11.94 6.74 -8.73
N TRP A 32 -12.73 7.74 -8.35
CA TRP A 32 -13.71 8.38 -9.25
C TRP A 32 -13.07 9.27 -10.32
N THR A 33 -11.82 9.72 -10.12
CA THR A 33 -11.08 10.51 -11.10
C THR A 33 -10.24 9.67 -12.06
N ASP A 34 -10.14 8.35 -11.84
CA ASP A 34 -9.48 7.42 -12.75
C ASP A 34 -10.07 7.54 -14.16
N ASN A 35 -9.19 7.77 -15.13
CA ASN A 35 -9.54 7.95 -16.54
C ASN A 35 -8.76 7.00 -17.46
N VAL A 36 -8.05 6.03 -16.88
CA VAL A 36 -7.28 5.01 -17.61
C VAL A 36 -8.07 3.70 -17.68
N LYS A 37 -8.67 3.28 -16.56
CA LYS A 37 -9.37 1.99 -16.42
C LYS A 37 -10.87 2.14 -16.26
N THR A 38 -11.35 3.29 -15.77
CA THR A 38 -12.78 3.51 -15.52
C THR A 38 -13.64 3.30 -16.77
N ARG A 39 -14.74 2.58 -16.58
CA ARG A 39 -15.84 2.46 -17.54
C ARG A 39 -17.15 2.87 -16.88
N THR A 40 -17.90 3.75 -17.52
CA THR A 40 -19.24 4.15 -17.07
C THR A 40 -20.28 3.25 -17.69
N LEU A 41 -21.19 2.74 -16.87
CA LEU A 41 -22.39 2.04 -17.32
C LEU A 41 -23.41 3.08 -17.79
N ASP A 42 -23.88 2.97 -19.04
CA ASP A 42 -24.95 3.80 -19.54
C ASP A 42 -26.34 3.18 -19.35
N LYS A 43 -27.37 3.93 -19.74
CA LYS A 43 -28.78 3.51 -19.65
C LYS A 43 -29.10 2.27 -20.49
N ASP A 44 -28.30 1.99 -21.52
CA ASP A 44 -28.51 0.89 -22.46
C ASP A 44 -27.78 -0.38 -21.96
N GLY A 45 -27.02 -0.27 -20.87
CA GLY A 45 -26.29 -1.37 -20.26
C GLY A 45 -24.85 -1.52 -20.79
N ASP A 46 -24.39 -0.60 -21.63
CA ASP A 46 -23.06 -0.66 -22.22
C ASP A 46 -22.02 0.03 -21.33
N TYR A 47 -20.86 -0.60 -21.19
CA TYR A 47 -19.72 -0.03 -20.49
C TYR A 47 -18.80 0.72 -21.45
N LYS A 48 -18.73 2.05 -21.30
CA LYS A 48 -17.89 2.91 -22.14
C LYS A 48 -16.73 3.48 -21.32
N ARG A 49 -15.54 3.55 -21.92
CA ARG A 49 -14.40 4.22 -21.28
C ARG A 49 -14.72 5.70 -21.10
N VAL A 50 -14.24 6.26 -19.98
CA VAL A 50 -14.35 7.70 -19.71
C VAL A 50 -13.52 8.48 -20.74
N ASP A 51 -14.01 9.63 -21.17
CA ASP A 51 -13.25 10.52 -22.04
C ASP A 51 -12.09 11.16 -21.26
N ARG A 52 -10.88 11.03 -21.81
CA ARG A 52 -9.63 11.54 -21.25
C ARG A 52 -9.08 12.74 -22.02
N ARG A 53 -9.74 13.21 -23.08
CA ARG A 53 -9.23 14.32 -23.89
C ARG A 53 -8.97 15.55 -23.01
N GLY A 54 -7.77 16.12 -23.15
CA GLY A 54 -7.34 17.29 -22.38
C GLY A 54 -7.08 17.05 -20.89
N ARG A 55 -7.05 15.80 -20.42
CA ARG A 55 -6.77 15.45 -19.02
C ARG A 55 -5.51 14.58 -18.91
N ALA A 56 -4.74 14.79 -17.85
CA ALA A 56 -3.62 13.92 -17.52
C ALA A 56 -4.14 12.49 -17.23
N PRO A 57 -3.42 11.45 -17.67
CA PRO A 57 -3.80 10.08 -17.35
C PRO A 57 -3.67 9.81 -15.86
N LEU A 58 -4.69 9.21 -15.27
CA LEU A 58 -4.70 8.75 -13.89
C LEU A 58 -5.23 7.31 -13.86
N ASP A 59 -4.37 6.38 -13.43
CA ASP A 59 -4.73 5.03 -13.01
C ASP A 59 -4.69 5.01 -11.48
N SER A 60 -5.86 4.81 -10.86
CA SER A 60 -6.00 4.86 -9.41
C SER A 60 -5.22 3.75 -8.70
N GLN A 61 -5.08 2.57 -9.32
CA GLN A 61 -4.38 1.45 -8.70
C GLN A 61 -2.87 1.69 -8.67
N GLU A 62 -2.32 2.18 -9.77
CA GLU A 62 -0.91 2.57 -9.86
C GLU A 62 -0.59 3.70 -8.86
N TYR A 63 -1.46 4.72 -8.80
CA TYR A 63 -1.35 5.81 -7.83
C TYR A 63 -1.27 5.32 -6.38
N PHE A 64 -2.16 4.39 -5.98
CA PHE A 64 -2.16 3.87 -4.61
C PHE A 64 -1.00 2.90 -4.33
N ALA A 65 -0.56 2.14 -5.32
CA ALA A 65 0.61 1.28 -5.18
C ALA A 65 1.87 2.11 -4.89
N ASP A 66 2.09 3.19 -5.65
CA ASP A 66 3.21 4.11 -5.42
C ASP A 66 3.13 4.80 -4.07
N GLN A 67 1.94 5.24 -3.67
CA GLN A 67 1.72 5.84 -2.35
C GLN A 67 2.06 4.84 -1.22
N ALA A 68 1.64 3.58 -1.35
CA ALA A 68 1.92 2.55 -0.36
C ALA A 68 3.42 2.24 -0.24
N THR A 69 4.13 2.13 -1.38
CA THR A 69 5.59 1.94 -1.40
C THR A 69 6.31 3.07 -0.66
N LYS A 70 5.98 4.33 -0.98
CA LYS A 70 6.58 5.51 -0.31
C LYS A 70 6.34 5.51 1.20
N LEU A 71 5.15 5.12 1.64
CA LEU A 71 4.82 5.02 3.07
C LEU A 71 5.63 3.90 3.76
N ALA A 72 5.78 2.75 3.10
CA ALA A 72 6.59 1.64 3.60
C ALA A 72 8.07 2.04 3.74
N ASP A 73 8.63 2.70 2.74
CA ASP A 73 10.02 3.16 2.75
C ASP A 73 10.27 4.19 3.86
N ALA A 74 9.34 5.15 4.03
CA ALA A 74 9.40 6.13 5.11
C ALA A 74 9.34 5.46 6.50
N GLN A 75 8.54 4.41 6.66
CA GLN A 75 8.47 3.63 7.89
C GLN A 75 9.74 2.80 8.17
N GLN A 76 10.40 2.31 7.13
CA GLN A 76 11.69 1.60 7.28
C GLN A 76 12.82 2.56 7.66
N ASN A 77 12.84 3.76 7.06
CA ASN A 77 13.87 4.77 7.31
C ASN A 77 13.71 5.46 8.67
N SER A 78 12.50 5.50 9.22
CA SER A 78 12.27 5.90 10.62
C SER A 78 12.72 4.77 11.53
N GLN A 79 14.02 4.74 11.82
CA GLN A 79 14.71 3.73 12.63
C GLN A 79 13.87 3.30 13.83
N ARG A 80 13.40 2.04 13.82
CA ARG A 80 13.07 1.37 15.09
C ARG A 80 14.38 1.29 15.88
N PRO A 81 14.45 1.76 17.14
CA PRO A 81 15.61 1.50 17.96
C PRO A 81 15.80 -0.01 18.00
N LYS A 82 16.97 -0.50 17.55
CA LYS A 82 17.35 -1.90 17.69
C LYS A 82 17.32 -2.18 19.19
N SER A 83 16.28 -2.85 19.67
CA SER A 83 16.27 -3.30 21.06
C SER A 83 17.36 -4.36 21.19
N GLY A 84 18.17 -4.30 22.25
CA GLY A 84 19.24 -5.29 22.46
C GLY A 84 18.74 -6.74 22.59
N ALA A 85 17.42 -6.95 22.69
CA ALA A 85 16.76 -8.24 22.77
C ALA A 85 16.25 -8.76 21.41
N GLN A 86 16.61 -8.12 20.29
CA GLN A 86 16.20 -8.57 18.97
C GLN A 86 16.97 -9.85 18.61
N PHE A 87 16.29 -11.01 18.68
CA PHE A 87 16.85 -12.32 18.34
C PHE A 87 17.43 -12.29 16.93
N GLN A 88 18.75 -12.46 16.84
CA GLN A 88 19.45 -12.64 15.58
C GLN A 88 19.50 -14.14 15.28
N PRO A 89 18.75 -14.65 14.28
CA PRO A 89 18.83 -16.05 13.91
C PRO A 89 20.25 -16.39 13.47
N MET A 90 20.79 -17.51 13.96
CA MET A 90 22.08 -18.01 13.49
C MET A 90 21.97 -18.38 12.01
N MET A 91 22.85 -17.80 11.19
CA MET A 91 23.04 -18.20 9.79
C MET A 91 23.58 -19.63 9.71
N SER A 92 23.45 -20.27 8.54
CA SER A 92 24.16 -21.53 8.27
C SER A 92 25.67 -21.34 8.51
N PRO A 93 26.42 -22.39 8.90
CA PRO A 93 27.84 -22.27 9.24
C PRO A 93 28.72 -21.66 8.15
N GLN A 94 28.26 -21.69 6.89
CA GLN A 94 28.97 -21.12 5.73
C GLN A 94 28.79 -19.60 5.59
N ASN A 95 27.77 -19.03 6.23
CA ASN A 95 27.41 -17.61 6.14
C ASN A 95 27.53 -16.89 7.50
N GLN A 96 28.18 -17.51 8.48
CA GLN A 96 28.52 -16.83 9.73
C GLN A 96 29.78 -15.98 9.49
N PRO A 97 29.79 -14.70 9.88
CA PRO A 97 31.03 -13.93 9.87
C PRO A 97 32.06 -14.63 10.75
N ASP A 98 33.29 -14.74 10.28
CA ASP A 98 34.36 -15.42 11.00
C ASP A 98 34.62 -14.68 12.33
N PRO A 99 34.46 -15.33 13.49
CA PRO A 99 34.66 -14.67 14.78
C PRO A 99 36.12 -14.28 15.05
N PHE A 100 37.06 -14.64 14.17
CA PHE A 100 38.48 -14.28 14.27
C PHE A 100 38.95 -13.26 13.23
N THR A 101 38.08 -12.79 12.34
CA THR A 101 38.40 -11.62 11.51
C THR A 101 38.02 -10.36 12.29
N ASP A 102 38.99 -9.80 13.01
CA ASP A 102 38.95 -8.40 13.42
C ASP A 102 39.09 -7.54 12.16
N ASP A 103 38.03 -7.42 11.37
CA ASP A 103 37.89 -6.33 10.40
C ASP A 103 37.47 -5.10 11.22
N ASP A 104 38.41 -4.58 12.01
CA ASP A 104 38.34 -3.18 12.38
C ASP A 104 38.52 -2.41 11.07
N GLY A 105 37.53 -1.58 10.73
CA GLY A 105 37.55 -0.82 9.48
C GLY A 105 38.61 0.30 9.50
N SER A 106 39.87 -0.04 9.77
CA SER A 106 41.04 0.82 9.70
C SER A 106 42.07 0.27 8.73
N ASP A 107 41.74 0.36 7.44
CA ASP A 107 42.66 0.45 6.30
C ASP A 107 41.75 0.73 5.08
N GLU A 108 41.85 1.79 4.27
CA GLU A 108 42.84 2.82 4.00
C GLU A 108 42.13 4.06 3.37
N ALA A 109 42.80 5.21 3.48
CA ALA A 109 42.78 6.45 2.70
C ALA A 109 41.68 6.76 1.65
#